data_AF-A0A2V7FE51-F1
#
_entry.id   AF-A0A2V7FE51-F1
#
_cell.length_a   1.000
_cell.length_b   1.000
_cell.length_c   1.000
_cell.angle_alpha   90.00
_cell.angle_beta   90.00
_cell.angle_gamma   90.00
#
_symmetry.space_group_name_H-M   'P 1'
#
loop_
_entity.id
_entity.type
_entity.pdbx_description
1 polymer ?
#
loop_
_entity_poly.entity_id
_entity_poly.type
_entity_poly.pdbx_seq_one_letter_code
_entity_poly.pdbx_strand_id
1 'polypeptide(L)'
;MVLAGGFGGAFFALARYNPDGTLDPAFGSEGRVLTNFGGRDGARALALQANGKIVVAGFTSSDFGTLRRFALARYNADGTLDPSFGGGGRVLTNFAGRDEASALALQSDGKIVVAGFSGAGGRQDFAVARY
;
A
#
# COMPACT_ATOMS: atom_id res chain seq x y z
N MET A 1 -9.14 -10.00 -13.96
CA MET A 1 -8.98 -9.35 -12.65
C MET A 1 -7.95 -8.26 -12.79
N VAL A 2 -8.38 -7.00 -12.71
CA VAL A 2 -7.47 -5.85 -12.64
C VAL A 2 -7.63 -5.23 -11.27
N LEU A 3 -6.51 -4.94 -10.60
CA LEU A 3 -6.49 -4.22 -9.34
C LEU A 3 -5.82 -2.87 -9.58
N ALA A 4 -6.46 -1.78 -9.16
CA ALA A 4 -5.91 -0.43 -9.29
C ALA A 4 -5.73 0.19 -7.91
N GLY A 5 -4.51 0.64 -7.60
CA GLY A 5 -4.19 1.47 -6.45
C GLY A 5 -4.25 2.95 -6.82
N GLY A 6 -4.82 3.82 -5.99
CA GLY A 6 -4.97 5.24 -6.31
C GLY A 6 -5.08 6.19 -5.11
N PHE A 7 -5.32 7.47 -5.42
CA PHE A 7 -5.53 8.55 -4.46
C PHE A 7 -7.03 8.88 -4.38
N GLY A 8 -7.69 8.51 -3.27
CA GLY A 8 -9.13 8.70 -3.06
C GLY A 8 -9.48 9.88 -2.16
N GLY A 9 -8.72 10.98 -2.21
CA GLY A 9 -8.88 12.08 -1.27
C GLY A 9 -8.34 11.72 0.12
N ALA A 10 -7.01 11.59 0.20
CA ALA A 10 -6.22 11.26 1.39
C ALA A 10 -6.11 9.77 1.77
N PHE A 11 -6.73 8.84 1.03
CA PHE A 11 -6.65 7.40 1.34
C PHE A 11 -5.89 6.59 0.30
N PHE A 12 -5.37 5.43 0.72
CA PHE A 12 -5.11 4.32 -0.19
C PHE A 12 -6.44 3.88 -0.77
N ALA A 13 -6.62 4.06 -2.08
CA ALA A 13 -7.75 3.51 -2.80
C ALA A 13 -7.34 2.22 -3.50
N LEU A 14 -8.15 1.17 -3.37
CA LEU A 14 -8.00 -0.09 -4.09
C LEU A 14 -9.35 -0.41 -4.75
N ALA A 15 -9.34 -0.78 -6.02
CA ALA A 15 -10.53 -1.25 -6.73
C ALA A 15 -10.25 -2.60 -7.40
N ARG A 16 -11.26 -3.48 -7.45
CA ARG A 16 -11.20 -4.75 -8.19
C ARG A 16 -12.20 -4.74 -9.34
N TYR A 17 -11.72 -5.15 -10.51
CA TYR A 17 -12.51 -5.26 -11.72
C TYR A 17 -12.64 -6.70 -12.20
N ASN A 18 -13.85 -7.03 -12.66
CA ASN A 18 -14.18 -8.22 -13.42
C ASN A 18 -13.44 -8.22 -14.78
N PRO A 19 -13.36 -9.37 -15.48
CA PRO A 19 -12.75 -9.43 -16.81
C PRO A 19 -13.41 -8.51 -17.85
N ASP A 20 -14.69 -8.18 -17.67
CA ASP A 20 -15.45 -7.27 -18.54
C ASP A 20 -15.22 -5.77 -18.21
N GLY A 21 -14.36 -5.47 -17.23
CA GLY A 21 -14.05 -4.10 -16.81
C GLY A 21 -15.06 -3.47 -15.84
N THR A 22 -16.11 -4.20 -15.44
CA THR A 22 -17.02 -3.75 -14.37
C THR A 22 -16.36 -3.91 -13.00
N LEU A 23 -16.77 -3.09 -12.02
CA LEU A 23 -16.33 -3.29 -10.63
C LEU A 23 -16.89 -4.60 -10.09
N ASP A 24 -16.07 -5.35 -9.36
CA ASP A 24 -16.50 -6.56 -8.69
C ASP A 24 -17.24 -6.21 -7.40
N PRO A 25 -18.58 -6.35 -7.32
CA PRO A 25 -19.34 -5.94 -6.15
C PRO A 25 -19.02 -6.76 -4.89
N ALA A 26 -18.38 -7.94 -5.03
CA ALA A 26 -17.97 -8.77 -3.91
C ALA A 26 -16.64 -8.32 -3.26
N PHE A 27 -16.01 -7.26 -3.78
CA PHE A 27 -14.77 -6.72 -3.23
C PHE A 27 -15.01 -5.45 -2.43
N GLY A 28 -14.73 -5.47 -1.12
CA GLY A 28 -14.91 -4.32 -0.25
C GLY A 28 -16.32 -3.76 -0.31
N SER A 29 -16.44 -2.44 -0.49
CA SER A 29 -17.69 -1.73 -0.69
C SER A 29 -17.82 -1.36 -2.17
N GLU A 30 -18.76 -2.00 -2.88
CA GLU A 30 -19.05 -1.73 -4.29
C GLU A 30 -17.81 -1.86 -5.22
N GLY A 31 -16.96 -2.85 -4.94
CA GLY A 31 -15.74 -3.10 -5.69
C GLY A 31 -14.55 -2.25 -5.29
N ARG A 32 -14.63 -1.53 -4.17
CA ARG A 32 -13.61 -0.57 -3.72
C ARG A 32 -13.31 -0.69 -2.24
N VAL A 33 -12.09 -0.35 -1.89
CA VAL A 33 -11.61 -0.24 -0.51
C VAL A 33 -10.87 1.08 -0.37
N LEU A 34 -11.19 1.83 0.68
CA LEU A 34 -10.44 3.01 1.11
C LEU A 34 -9.78 2.68 2.44
N THR A 35 -8.47 2.88 2.55
CA THR A 35 -7.70 2.64 3.78
C THR A 35 -7.02 3.92 4.23
N ASN A 36 -7.26 4.27 5.49
CA ASN A 36 -6.73 5.45 6.14
C ASN A 36 -5.51 5.12 7.00
N PHE A 37 -4.42 5.86 6.79
CA PHE A 37 -3.21 5.84 7.61
C PHE A 37 -3.06 7.09 8.49
N GLY A 38 -4.06 7.97 8.51
CA GLY A 38 -4.13 9.17 9.36
C GLY A 38 -3.57 10.42 8.71
N GLY A 39 -3.37 10.43 7.40
CA GLY A 39 -2.75 11.54 6.68
C GLY A 39 -3.14 11.59 5.21
N ARG A 40 -2.32 12.23 4.38
CA ARG A 40 -2.46 12.17 2.92
C ARG A 40 -1.77 10.91 2.40
N ASP A 41 -2.57 9.92 2.05
CA ASP A 41 -2.08 8.60 1.67
C ASP A 41 -2.09 8.39 0.16
N GLY A 42 -1.11 7.69 -0.38
CA GLY A 42 -1.04 7.33 -1.80
C GLY A 42 -0.46 5.95 -2.03
N ALA A 43 -1.25 5.08 -2.66
CA ALA A 43 -0.81 3.77 -3.13
C ALA A 43 -0.01 3.90 -4.43
N ARG A 44 1.08 3.14 -4.58
CA ARG A 44 1.97 3.19 -5.76
C ARG A 44 2.34 1.85 -6.33
N ALA A 45 2.40 0.83 -5.49
CA ALA A 45 2.75 -0.52 -5.90
C ALA A 45 1.74 -1.51 -5.32
N LEU A 46 1.49 -2.59 -6.07
CA LEU A 46 0.57 -3.65 -5.70
C LEU A 46 1.13 -4.99 -6.15
N ALA A 47 0.99 -6.03 -5.33
CA ALA A 47 1.17 -7.41 -5.76
C ALA A 47 0.13 -8.34 -5.12
N LEU A 48 -0.14 -9.45 -5.82
CA LEU A 48 -0.98 -10.53 -5.35
C LEU A 48 -0.10 -11.67 -4.84
N GLN A 49 -0.30 -12.08 -3.58
CA GLN A 49 0.33 -13.25 -3.01
C GLN A 49 -0.33 -14.54 -3.51
N ALA A 50 0.41 -15.64 -3.53
CA ALA A 50 -0.08 -16.94 -3.99
C ALA A 50 -1.31 -17.46 -3.22
N ASN A 51 -1.49 -17.01 -1.97
CA ASN A 51 -2.65 -17.32 -1.13
C ASN A 51 -3.87 -16.40 -1.39
N GLY A 52 -3.83 -15.55 -2.42
CA GLY A 52 -4.90 -14.63 -2.78
C GLY A 52 -4.92 -13.32 -1.98
N LYS A 53 -4.01 -13.11 -1.03
CA LYS A 53 -3.87 -11.83 -0.33
C LYS A 53 -3.27 -10.77 -1.25
N ILE A 54 -3.67 -9.52 -1.04
CA ILE A 54 -3.23 -8.37 -1.83
C ILE A 54 -2.34 -7.50 -0.94
N VAL A 55 -1.14 -7.17 -1.41
CA VAL A 55 -0.24 -6.23 -0.73
C VAL A 55 -0.16 -4.96 -1.54
N VAL A 56 -0.35 -3.83 -0.87
CA VAL A 56 -0.25 -2.48 -1.46
C VAL A 56 0.80 -1.70 -0.69
N ALA A 57 1.69 -1.01 -1.41
CA ALA A 57 2.71 -0.15 -0.84
C ALA A 57 2.66 1.25 -1.44
N GLY A 58 3.06 2.24 -0.65
CA GLY A 58 3.12 3.63 -1.05
C GLY A 58 3.60 4.51 0.10
N PHE A 59 2.89 5.60 0.35
CA PHE A 59 3.25 6.55 1.41
C PHE A 59 2.04 7.08 2.16
N THR A 60 2.26 7.50 3.40
CA THR A 60 1.36 8.39 4.15
C THR A 60 2.11 9.65 4.54
N SER A 61 1.39 10.76 4.70
CA SER A 61 1.93 12.06 5.12
C SER A 61 1.10 12.61 6.27
N SER A 62 1.64 12.62 7.50
CA SER A 62 0.91 13.08 8.69
C SER A 62 0.85 14.61 8.86
N ASP A 63 1.70 15.40 8.19
CA ASP A 63 1.87 16.84 8.53
C ASP A 63 2.06 17.72 7.29
N PHE A 64 0.99 17.97 6.52
CA PHE A 64 0.99 18.86 5.34
C PHE A 64 2.15 18.66 4.34
N GLY A 65 2.72 17.45 4.27
CA GLY A 65 3.75 17.07 3.30
C GLY A 65 5.19 17.02 3.83
N THR A 66 5.43 17.40 5.09
CA THR A 66 6.81 17.54 5.63
C THR A 66 7.46 16.21 6.00
N LEU A 67 6.67 15.26 6.49
CA LEU A 67 7.12 13.91 6.82
C LEU A 67 6.29 12.90 6.03
N ARG A 68 6.96 11.97 5.36
CA ARG A 68 6.31 10.85 4.68
C ARG A 68 6.91 9.55 5.15
N ARG A 69 6.07 8.54 5.34
CA ARG A 69 6.50 7.21 5.77
C ARG A 69 6.14 6.23 4.67
N PHE A 70 6.95 5.19 4.50
CA PHE A 70 6.50 4.00 3.78
C PHE A 70 5.22 3.52 4.45
N ALA A 71 4.17 3.33 3.64
CA ALA A 71 2.90 2.81 4.09
C ALA A 71 2.59 1.53 3.32
N LEU A 72 2.30 0.46 4.05
CA LEU A 72 1.89 -0.82 3.49
C LEU A 72 0.55 -1.21 4.08
N ALA A 73 -0.33 -1.75 3.24
CA ALA A 73 -1.53 -2.45 3.65
C ALA A 73 -1.57 -3.85 3.04
N ARG A 74 -2.06 -4.82 3.81
CA ARG A 74 -2.37 -6.16 3.30
C ARG A 74 -3.85 -6.44 3.45
N TYR A 75 -4.46 -6.93 2.38
CA TYR A 75 -5.87 -7.24 2.29
C TYR A 75 -6.06 -8.73 2.03
N ASN A 76 -7.15 -9.28 2.53
CA ASN A 76 -7.66 -10.58 2.11
C ASN A 76 -8.23 -10.48 0.68
N ALA A 77 -8.55 -11.63 0.10
CA ALA A 77 -9.08 -11.70 -1.26
C ALA A 77 -10.41 -10.93 -1.41
N ASP A 78 -11.20 -10.76 -0.36
CA ASP A 78 -12.46 -10.00 -0.38
C ASP A 78 -12.27 -8.48 -0.20
N GLY A 79 -11.03 -8.00 -0.02
CA GLY A 79 -10.72 -6.59 0.20
C GLY A 79 -10.75 -6.15 1.66
N THR A 80 -11.09 -7.02 2.60
CA THR A 80 -10.93 -6.72 4.04
C THR A 80 -9.46 -6.64 4.42
N LEU A 81 -9.10 -5.78 5.38
CA LEU A 81 -7.73 -5.73 5.91
C LEU A 81 -7.38 -7.06 6.60
N ASP A 82 -6.17 -7.58 6.36
CA ASP A 82 -5.68 -8.78 7.02
C ASP A 82 -5.16 -8.43 8.43
N PRO A 83 -5.88 -8.77 9.51
CA PRO A 83 -5.48 -8.35 10.86
C PRO A 83 -4.16 -8.98 11.33
N SER A 84 -3.70 -10.05 10.67
CA SER A 84 -2.42 -10.70 10.98
C SER A 84 -1.19 -9.96 10.42
N PHE A 85 -1.39 -8.89 9.65
CA PHE A 85 -0.30 -8.09 9.09
C PHE A 85 -0.10 -6.79 9.86
N GLY A 86 1.03 -6.67 10.57
CA GLY A 86 1.37 -5.45 11.30
C GLY A 86 0.28 -5.06 12.31
N GLY A 87 -0.03 -3.76 12.38
CA GLY A 87 -1.09 -3.21 13.22
C GLY A 87 -2.43 -3.17 12.49
N GLY A 88 -3.20 -4.25 12.58
CA GLY A 88 -4.55 -4.32 11.98
C GLY A 88 -4.55 -4.21 10.47
N GLY A 89 -3.62 -4.91 9.79
CA GLY A 89 -3.48 -4.92 8.33
C GLY A 89 -2.58 -3.83 7.75
N ARG A 90 -1.91 -3.04 8.60
CA ARG A 90 -1.14 -1.86 8.19
C ARG A 90 0.26 -1.87 8.80
N VAL A 91 1.23 -1.37 8.04
CA VAL A 91 2.59 -1.11 8.50
C VAL A 91 3.01 0.28 8.06
N LEU A 92 3.60 1.03 8.99
CA LEU A 92 4.32 2.27 8.70
C LEU A 92 5.79 2.08 8.99
N THR A 93 6.65 2.49 8.06
CA THR A 93 8.10 2.45 8.24
C THR A 93 8.69 3.83 8.00
N ASN A 94 9.44 4.30 8.99
CA ASN A 94 10.17 5.57 8.97
C ASN A 94 11.65 5.25 8.86
N PHE A 95 12.33 5.87 7.89
CA PHE A 95 13.76 5.80 7.71
C PHE A 95 14.40 7.05 8.30
N ALA A 96 14.33 8.19 7.60
CA ALA A 96 14.96 9.43 8.05
C ALA A 96 14.26 10.72 7.60
N GLY A 97 13.16 10.67 6.84
CA GLY A 97 12.48 11.89 6.40
C GLY A 97 11.28 11.66 5.47
N ARG A 98 11.42 12.05 4.20
CA ARG A 98 10.40 11.86 3.17
C ARG A 98 10.57 10.48 2.54
N ASP A 99 9.90 9.49 3.12
CA ASP A 99 10.01 8.10 2.71
C ASP A 99 8.81 7.70 1.86
N GLU A 100 9.06 7.21 0.64
CA GLU A 100 8.01 6.78 -0.26
C GLU A 100 8.34 5.47 -0.95
N ALA A 101 7.52 4.45 -0.66
CA ALA A 101 7.58 3.21 -1.41
C ALA A 101 7.09 3.44 -2.84
N SER A 102 7.82 2.89 -3.80
CA SER A 102 7.49 3.02 -5.23
C SER A 102 7.39 1.66 -5.93
N ALA A 103 8.00 0.62 -5.36
CA ALA A 103 7.93 -0.74 -5.89
C ALA A 103 7.82 -1.75 -4.75
N LEU A 104 7.20 -2.89 -5.05
CA LEU A 104 7.18 -4.03 -4.14
C LEU A 104 7.31 -5.34 -4.92
N ALA A 105 7.96 -6.32 -4.30
CA ALA A 105 8.16 -7.66 -4.84
C ALA A 105 7.89 -8.70 -3.76
N LEU A 106 7.35 -9.84 -4.18
CA LEU A 106 7.12 -10.98 -3.31
C LEU A 106 8.27 -11.98 -3.47
N GLN A 107 8.75 -12.50 -2.36
CA GLN A 107 9.78 -13.53 -2.33
C GLN A 107 9.15 -14.92 -2.16
N SER A 108 9.89 -15.96 -2.56
CA SER A 108 9.44 -17.35 -2.51
C SER A 108 9.20 -17.85 -1.08
N ASP A 109 9.82 -17.23 -0.08
CA ASP A 109 9.60 -17.52 1.34
C ASP A 109 8.39 -16.76 1.94
N GLY A 110 7.59 -16.11 1.09
CA GLY A 110 6.38 -15.39 1.49
C GLY A 110 6.63 -13.97 2.02
N LYS A 111 7.89 -13.52 2.04
CA LYS A 111 8.28 -12.17 2.47
C LYS A 111 8.05 -11.13 1.39
N ILE A 112 7.89 -9.89 1.84
CA ILE A 112 7.61 -8.74 0.98
C ILE A 112 8.84 -7.84 1.00
N VAL A 113 9.43 -7.57 -0.17
CA VAL A 113 10.48 -6.55 -0.32
C VAL A 113 9.83 -5.30 -0.89
N VAL A 114 10.04 -4.16 -0.24
CA VAL A 114 9.55 -2.86 -0.70
C VAL A 114 10.74 -1.94 -0.92
N ALA A 115 10.76 -1.28 -2.07
CA ALA A 115 11.80 -0.34 -2.44
C ALA A 115 11.20 1.02 -2.79
N GLY A 116 12.00 2.06 -2.59
CA GLY A 116 11.63 3.44 -2.83
C GLY A 116 12.79 4.36 -2.53
N PHE A 117 12.46 5.56 -2.08
CA PHE A 117 13.47 6.54 -1.66
C PHE A 117 13.17 7.04 -0.25
N SER A 118 14.22 7.47 0.43
CA SER A 118 14.17 8.21 1.69
C SER A 118 15.01 9.47 1.53
N GLY A 119 14.67 10.54 2.22
CA GLY A 119 15.43 11.77 2.12
C GLY A 119 15.14 12.79 3.20
N ALA A 120 16.18 13.48 3.67
CA ALA A 120 16.11 14.59 4.61
C ALA A 120 17.03 15.73 4.12
N GLY A 121 16.62 16.98 4.35
CA GLY A 121 17.46 18.15 4.05
C GLY A 121 17.87 18.29 2.57
N GLY A 122 17.02 17.86 1.64
CA GLY A 122 17.27 17.99 0.19
C GLY A 122 18.10 16.87 -0.46
N ARG A 123 18.53 15.87 0.32
CA ARG A 123 19.18 14.65 -0.22
C ARG A 123 18.15 13.52 -0.33
N GLN A 124 18.28 12.70 -1.37
CA GLN A 124 17.49 11.49 -1.56
C GLN A 124 18.43 10.31 -1.77
N ASP A 125 18.19 9.26 -0.99
CA ASP A 125 18.85 7.96 -1.13
C ASP A 125 17.80 6.89 -1.42
N PHE A 126 18.24 5.74 -1.93
CA PHE A 126 17.35 4.59 -2.05
C PHE A 126 17.05 4.02 -0.66
N ALA A 127 15.83 3.51 -0.49
CA ALA A 127 15.41 2.83 0.73
C ALA A 127 14.79 1.48 0.37
N VAL A 128 15.17 0.44 1.11
CA VAL A 128 14.64 -0.92 0.95
C VAL A 128 14.29 -1.46 2.33
N ALA A 129 13.08 -2.02 2.45
CA ALA A 129 12.63 -2.74 3.63
C ALA A 129 12.09 -4.12 3.24
N ARG A 130 12.16 -5.05 4.19
CA ARG A 130 11.67 -6.41 4.04
C ARG A 130 10.76 -6.76 5.21
N TYR A 131 9.59 -7.35 4.91
CA TYR A 131 8.52 -7.66 5.87
C TYR A 131 8.17 -9.14 5.83
#